data_AF-A0A6S6RYB4-F1
#
_entry.id   AF-A0A6S6RYB4-F1
#
_cell.length_a   1.000
_cell.length_b   1.000
_cell.length_c   1.000
_cell.angle_alpha   90.00
_cell.angle_beta   90.00
_cell.angle_gamma   90.00
#
_symmetry.space_group_name_H-M   'P 1'
#
loop_
_entity.id
_entity.type
_entity.pdbx_description
1 polymer ?
#
loop_
_entity_poly.entity_id
_entity_poly.type
_entity_poly.pdbx_seq_one_letter_code
_entity_poly.pdbx_strand_id
1 'polypeptide(L)'
;MLEYYREYRSMIHMAFDYEVSEATVSRTIKEIESVLLKSGKFSLPSKKALYEEGDIELEYILIDATECPVERPKKSKDDAIVGKRSNIP
;
A
#
# COMPACT_ATOMS: atom_id res chain seq x y z
N MET A 1 5.60 -4.90 -13.43
CA MET A 1 4.55 -4.82 -12.38
C MET A 1 4.99 -5.44 -11.04
N LEU A 2 5.59 -6.64 -11.01
CA LEU A 2 6.11 -7.25 -9.78
C LEU A 2 7.33 -6.51 -9.19
N GLU A 3 8.05 -5.75 -10.02
CA GLU A 3 9.19 -4.91 -9.62
C GLU A 3 8.80 -3.85 -8.58
N TYR A 4 7.56 -3.35 -8.60
CA TYR A 4 7.07 -2.44 -7.56
C TYR A 4 7.11 -3.08 -6.17
N TYR A 5 6.67 -4.33 -6.07
CA TYR A 5 6.57 -5.05 -4.81
C TYR A 5 7.88 -5.71 -4.37
N ARG A 6 8.82 -5.97 -5.30
CA ARG A 6 10.14 -6.54 -4.97
C ARG A 6 11.24 -5.50 -4.78
N GLU A 7 11.22 -4.41 -5.54
CA GLU A 7 12.32 -3.43 -5.58
C GLU A 7 11.89 -2.04 -5.09
N TYR A 8 10.63 -1.85 -4.70
CA TYR A 8 10.08 -0.54 -4.29
C TYR A 8 10.34 0.58 -5.30
N ARG A 9 10.39 0.24 -6.59
CA ARG A 9 10.69 1.19 -7.66
C ARG A 9 9.58 2.24 -7.77
N SER A 10 9.92 3.51 -7.96
CA SER A 10 8.91 4.58 -8.04
C SER A 10 8.00 4.41 -9.27
N MET A 11 6.77 4.94 -9.19
CA MET A 11 5.81 4.88 -10.31
C MET A 11 6.33 5.57 -11.57
N ILE A 12 7.13 6.63 -11.42
CA ILE A 12 7.78 7.34 -12.52
C ILE A 12 8.82 6.45 -13.21
N HIS A 13 9.66 5.74 -12.45
CA HIS A 13 10.64 4.83 -13.05
C HIS A 13 9.95 3.71 -13.83
N MET A 14 8.88 3.12 -13.27
CA MET A 14 8.07 2.14 -13.99
C MET A 14 7.39 2.75 -15.23
N ALA A 15 6.93 3.99 -15.15
CA ALA A 15 6.35 4.70 -16.29
C ALA A 15 7.36 4.81 -17.44
N PHE A 16 8.63 5.10 -17.14
CA PHE A 16 9.71 5.09 -18.11
C PHE A 16 10.01 3.70 -18.66
N ASP A 17 10.20 2.70 -17.79
CA ASP A 17 10.59 1.34 -18.18
C ASP A 17 9.53 0.67 -19.09
N TYR A 18 8.24 0.94 -18.84
CA TYR A 18 7.11 0.38 -19.57
C TYR A 18 6.52 1.33 -20.62
N GLU A 19 7.12 2.50 -20.84
CA GLU A 19 6.67 3.51 -21.81
C GLU A 19 5.18 3.91 -21.66
N VAL A 20 4.69 3.97 -20.42
CA VAL A 20 3.31 4.36 -20.10
C VAL A 20 3.30 5.60 -19.23
N SER A 21 2.17 6.29 -19.13
CA SER A 21 2.06 7.41 -18.18
C SER A 21 2.04 6.92 -16.73
N GLU A 22 2.62 7.70 -15.83
CA GLU A 22 2.61 7.43 -14.38
C GLU A 22 1.18 7.22 -13.85
N ALA A 23 0.21 7.98 -14.36
CA ALA A 23 -1.19 7.81 -14.01
C ALA A 23 -1.76 6.44 -14.40
N THR A 24 -1.28 5.84 -15.50
CA THR A 24 -1.65 4.50 -15.93
C THR A 24 -1.06 3.46 -14.98
N VAL A 25 0.22 3.59 -14.64
CA VAL A 25 0.88 2.73 -13.62
C VAL A 25 0.11 2.76 -12.30
N SER A 26 -0.25 3.96 -11.81
CA SER A 26 -1.02 4.13 -10.57
C SER A 26 -2.38 3.44 -10.61
N ARG A 27 -3.10 3.55 -11.74
CA ARG A 27 -4.40 2.88 -11.93
C ARG A 27 -4.24 1.36 -11.92
N THR A 28 -3.28 0.83 -12.67
CA THR A 28 -3.05 -0.61 -12.76
C THR A 28 -2.63 -1.19 -11.40
N ILE A 29 -1.80 -0.50 -10.61
CA ILE A 29 -1.44 -0.93 -9.25
C ILE A 29 -2.71 -1.05 -8.39
N LYS A 30 -3.54 -0.01 -8.36
CA LYS A 30 -4.78 0.01 -7.56
C LYS A 30 -5.77 -1.09 -7.98
N GLU A 31 -5.88 -1.36 -9.27
CA GLU A 31 -6.74 -2.43 -9.79
C GLU A 31 -6.26 -3.80 -9.31
N ILE A 32 -4.96 -4.09 -9.45
CA ILE A 32 -4.37 -5.34 -8.99
C ILE A 32 -4.51 -5.48 -7.47
N GLU A 33 -4.21 -4.44 -6.69
CA GLU A 33 -4.40 -4.44 -5.23
C GLU A 33 -5.85 -4.73 -4.86
N SER A 34 -6.81 -4.10 -5.54
CA SER A 34 -8.23 -4.35 -5.31
C SER A 34 -8.60 -5.83 -5.55
N VAL A 35 -8.08 -6.44 -6.62
CA VAL A 35 -8.32 -7.85 -6.94
C VAL A 35 -7.67 -8.77 -5.90
N LEU A 36 -6.43 -8.49 -5.50
CA LEU A 36 -5.70 -9.28 -4.50
C LEU A 36 -6.37 -9.20 -3.12
N LEU A 37 -6.79 -8.01 -2.70
CA LEU A 37 -7.54 -7.81 -1.45
C LEU A 37 -8.87 -8.56 -1.47
N LYS A 38 -9.63 -8.48 -2.58
CA LYS A 38 -10.89 -9.21 -2.74
C LYS A 38 -10.72 -10.72 -2.72
N SER A 39 -9.55 -11.23 -3.10
CA SER A 39 -9.28 -12.67 -3.07
C SER A 39 -9.22 -13.25 -1.65
N GLY A 40 -8.94 -12.43 -0.63
CA GLY A 40 -8.78 -12.86 0.77
C GLY A 40 -7.56 -13.74 1.06
N LYS A 41 -6.87 -14.26 0.03
CA LYS A 41 -5.74 -15.18 0.16
C LYS A 41 -4.51 -14.58 0.86
N PHE A 42 -4.38 -13.26 0.79
CA PHE A 42 -3.28 -12.50 1.38
C PHE A 42 -3.72 -11.72 2.63
N SER A 43 -4.94 -11.95 3.10
CA SER A 43 -5.45 -11.33 4.32
C SER A 43 -4.94 -12.09 5.52
N LEU A 44 -4.31 -11.39 6.46
CA LEU A 44 -3.98 -11.98 7.75
C LEU A 44 -5.26 -12.21 8.56
N PRO A 45 -5.33 -13.31 9.33
CA PRO A 45 -6.42 -13.51 10.26
C PRO A 45 -6.41 -12.42 11.35
N SER A 46 -7.54 -12.28 12.03
CA SER A 46 -7.69 -11.23 13.05
C SER A 46 -6.62 -11.36 14.15
N LYS A 47 -6.28 -10.24 14.80
CA LYS A 47 -5.27 -10.22 15.87
C LYS A 47 -5.56 -11.26 16.95
N LYS A 48 -6.83 -11.49 17.31
CA LYS A 48 -7.20 -12.51 18.30
C LYS A 48 -6.93 -13.92 17.80
N ALA A 49 -7.34 -14.23 16.57
CA ALA A 49 -7.09 -15.53 15.95
C ALA A 49 -5.57 -15.85 15.89
N LEU A 50 -4.73 -14.85 15.61
CA LEU A 50 -3.26 -15.01 15.61
C LEU A 50 -2.65 -15.39 16.97
N TYR A 51 -3.30 -15.06 18.10
CA TYR A 51 -2.77 -15.32 19.46
C TYR A 51 -3.51 -16.45 20.19
N GLU A 52 -4.80 -16.64 19.93
CA GLU A 52 -5.66 -17.62 20.64
C GLU A 52 -5.68 -18.97 19.93
N GLU A 53 -5.65 -19.00 18.60
CA GLU A 53 -5.57 -20.23 17.80
C GLU A 53 -4.09 -20.58 17.59
N GLY A 54 -3.43 -21.08 18.65
CA GLY A 54 -2.03 -21.52 18.62
C GLY A 54 -1.70 -22.66 17.65
N ASP A 55 -2.65 -23.07 16.80
CA ASP A 55 -2.57 -24.13 15.80
C ASP A 55 -2.57 -23.60 14.35
N ILE A 56 -2.59 -22.27 14.14
CA ILE A 56 -2.35 -21.73 12.80
C ILE A 56 -0.87 -21.90 12.50
N GLU A 57 -0.51 -22.88 11.66
CA GLU A 57 0.82 -22.95 11.04
C GLU A 57 1.02 -21.73 10.13
N LEU A 58 1.41 -20.62 10.74
CA LEU A 58 1.79 -19.40 10.02
C LEU A 58 3.15 -19.67 9.38
N GLU A 59 3.15 -19.86 8.07
CA GLU A 59 4.38 -19.85 7.28
C GLU A 59 4.94 -18.43 7.27
N TYR A 60 5.84 -18.12 8.20
CA TYR A 60 6.47 -16.81 8.29
C TYR A 60 7.49 -16.64 7.16
N ILE A 61 7.26 -15.65 6.30
CA ILE A 61 8.30 -15.14 5.41
C ILE A 61 8.90 -13.91 6.10
N LEU A 62 10.09 -14.06 6.67
CA LEU A 62 10.84 -12.95 7.24
C LEU A 62 11.44 -12.12 6.09
N ILE A 63 10.83 -10.98 5.79
CA ILE A 63 11.33 -10.02 4.79
C ILE A 63 12.10 -8.94 5.54
N ASP A 64 13.40 -8.84 5.27
CA ASP A 64 14.23 -7.74 5.74
C ASP A 64 13.84 -6.46 4.99
N ALA A 65 12.90 -5.71 5.57
CA ALA A 65 12.56 -4.37 5.10
C ALA A 65 13.60 -3.39 5.66
N THR A 66 14.77 -3.34 5.01
CA THR A 66 15.71 -2.22 5.21
C THR A 66 15.06 -0.96 4.64
N GLU A 67 14.24 -0.29 5.45
CA GLU A 67 13.67 1.00 5.10
C GLU A 67 14.81 2.02 4.96
N CYS A 68 15.03 2.54 3.75
CA CYS A 68 15.80 3.77 3.58
C CYS A 68 15.04 4.91 4.27
N PRO A 69 15.72 5.79 5.04
CA PRO A 69 15.07 6.91 5.68
C PRO A 69 14.44 7.82 4.60
N VAL A 70 13.12 7.77 4.49
CA VAL A 70 12.33 8.69 3.68
C VAL A 70 11.76 9.75 4.61
N GLU A 71 11.83 11.02 4.20
CA GLU A 71 11.20 12.09 4.94
C GLU A 71 9.69 11.86 4.96
N ARG A 72 9.17 11.42 6.11
CA ARG A 72 7.74 11.34 6.34
C ARG A 72 7.20 12.77 6.47
N PRO A 73 6.35 13.26 5.56
CA PRO A 73 5.80 14.61 5.68
C PRO A 73 5.08 14.73 7.02
N LYS A 74 5.46 15.72 7.83
CA LYS A 74 4.77 15.98 9.10
C LYS A 74 3.36 16.44 8.77
N LYS A 75 2.35 15.70 9.26
CA LYS A 75 0.95 16.09 9.09
C LYS A 75 0.72 17.44 9.77
N SER A 76 0.51 18.48 8.97
CA SER A 76 0.01 19.76 9.43
C SER A 76 -1.52 19.69 9.56
N LYS A 77 -2.11 20.53 10.42
CA LYS A 77 -3.57 20.68 10.45
C LYS A 77 -4.10 21.27 9.13
N ASP A 78 -3.26 22.00 8.41
CA ASP A 78 -3.64 22.72 7.20
C ASP A 78 -3.87 21.78 6.01
N ASP A 79 -3.07 20.70 5.88
CA ASP A 79 -3.20 19.72 4.79
C ASP A 79 -4.31 18.69 5.02
N ALA A 80 -4.71 18.46 6.29
CA ALA A 80 -5.69 17.43 6.66
C ALA A 80 -7.14 17.93 6.64
N ILE A 81 -7.37 19.25 6.64
CA ILE A 81 -8.72 19.82 6.63
C ILE A 81 -9.18 19.92 5.18
N VAL A 82 -9.92 18.90 4.70
CA VAL A 82 -10.90 19.12 3.63
C VAL A 82 -11.77 20.27 4.11
N GLY A 83 -11.73 21.41 3.41
CA GLY A 83 -12.33 22.67 3.84
C GLY A 83 -13.66 22.44 4.54
N LYS A 84 -13.69 22.72 5.85
CA LYS A 84 -14.91 22.64 6.66
C LYS A 84 -15.94 23.49 5.93
N ARG A 85 -17.05 22.90 5.43
CA ARG A 85 -18.12 23.64 4.77
C ARG A 85 -18.63 24.69 5.77
N SER A 86 -18.15 25.92 5.65
CA SER A 86 -18.75 27.07 6.31
C SER A 86 -20.12 27.25 5.67
N ASN A 87 -21.15 27.22 6.51
CA ASN A 87 -22.56 27.45 6.16
C ASN A 87 -22.73 28.29 4.89
N ILE A 88 -23.30 27.65 3.86
CA ILE A 88 -23.92 28.36 2.75
C ILE A 88 -25.19 29.00 3.35
N PRO A 89 -25.44 30.31 3.14
CA PRO A 89 -26.58 31.02 3.71
C PRO A 89 -27.94 30.43 3.27
#